data_AF-S3IHQ4-F1
#
_entry.id   AF-S3IHQ4-F1
#
_cell.length_a   1.000
_cell.length_b   1.000
_cell.length_c   1.000
_cell.angle_alpha   90.00
_cell.angle_beta   90.00
_cell.angle_gamma   90.00
#
_symmetry.space_group_name_H-M   'P 1'
#
loop_
_entity.id
_entity.type
_entity.pdbx_description
1 polymer ?
#
loop_
_entity_poly.entity_id
_entity_poly.type
_entity_poly.pdbx_seq_one_letter_code
_entity_poly.pdbx_strand_id
1 'polypeptide(L)'
;MFDDVWTPKLVGEELLEAVQWANRAAGPIGPARLRSNLPNLAMITDDADFDGWPPIEFRPMRRALSPTRVSQLERALSWQMTYLKDQPGAARVLKHWVRVKLTKGMTFDQACDRRGWARPTAYRRRDEALREIAVGLTMAGIERGRH
;
A
#
# COMPACT_ATOMS: atom_id res chain seq x y z
N MET A 1 14.33 -6.38 23.96
CA MET A 1 14.83 -6.60 22.58
C MET A 1 13.65 -7.08 21.75
N PHE A 2 12.80 -6.15 21.28
CA PHE A 2 11.60 -6.44 20.47
C PHE A 2 11.44 -5.43 19.31
N ASP A 3 12.45 -4.59 19.07
CA ASP A 3 12.35 -3.46 18.13
C ASP A 3 12.40 -3.86 16.64
N ASP A 4 12.67 -5.15 16.37
CA ASP A 4 12.82 -5.72 15.03
C ASP A 4 11.59 -6.51 14.55
N VAL A 5 10.53 -6.63 15.37
CA VAL A 5 9.34 -7.40 15.02
C VAL A 5 8.36 -6.55 14.19
N TRP A 6 7.94 -7.08 13.04
CA TRP A 6 6.88 -6.47 12.25
C TRP A 6 5.54 -6.57 12.96
N THR A 7 4.90 -5.43 13.18
CA THR A 7 3.50 -5.36 13.65
C THR A 7 2.59 -4.91 12.51
N PRO A 8 1.28 -5.22 12.56
CA PRO A 8 0.33 -4.76 11.53
C PRO A 8 0.35 -3.23 11.33
N LYS A 9 0.57 -2.48 12.41
CA LYS A 9 0.70 -1.03 12.39
C LYS A 9 1.93 -0.59 11.59
N LEU A 10 3.10 -1.17 11.90
CA LEU A 10 4.37 -0.85 11.22
C LEU A 10 4.31 -1.21 9.73
N VAL A 11 3.70 -2.35 9.39
CA VAL A 11 3.46 -2.71 7.98
C VAL A 11 2.61 -1.67 7.29
N GLY A 12 1.53 -1.22 7.93
CA GLY A 12 0.66 -0.18 7.38
C GLY A 12 1.40 1.13 7.13
N GLU A 13 2.23 1.58 8.07
CA GLU A 13 3.04 2.79 7.93
C GLU A 13 4.05 2.68 6.78
N GLU A 14 4.76 1.56 6.67
CA GLU A 14 5.75 1.32 5.62
C GLU A 14 5.09 1.24 4.23
N LEU A 15 3.95 0.56 4.11
CA LEU A 15 3.19 0.50 2.86
C LEU A 15 2.70 1.89 2.41
N LEU A 16 2.24 2.72 3.35
CA LEU A 16 1.83 4.08 3.04
C LEU A 16 3.00 4.93 2.54
N GLU A 17 4.17 4.81 3.17
CA GLU A 17 5.38 5.50 2.71
C GLU A 17 5.79 5.03 1.31
N ALA A 18 5.79 3.71 1.07
CA ALA A 18 6.18 3.12 -0.20
C ALA A 18 5.26 3.54 -1.34
N VAL A 19 3.94 3.49 -1.15
CA VAL A 19 2.97 3.92 -2.16
C VAL A 19 3.04 5.43 -2.36
N GLN A 20 3.27 6.22 -1.32
CA GLN A 20 3.45 7.65 -1.45
C GLN A 20 4.73 8.00 -2.23
N TRP A 21 5.82 7.25 -2.00
CA TRP A 21 7.06 7.37 -2.78
C TRP A 21 6.84 7.00 -4.25
N ALA A 22 6.22 5.85 -4.54
CA ALA A 22 5.96 5.39 -5.90
C ALA A 22 5.12 6.39 -6.71
N ASN A 23 4.04 6.90 -6.11
CA ASN A 23 3.17 7.89 -6.74
C ASN A 23 3.91 9.21 -7.04
N ARG A 24 4.85 9.63 -6.18
CA ARG A 24 5.67 10.82 -6.45
C ARG A 24 6.73 10.58 -7.52
N ALA A 25 7.45 9.46 -7.45
CA ALA A 25 8.49 9.10 -8.40
C ALA A 25 7.95 8.95 -9.83
N ALA A 26 6.64 8.72 -9.97
CA ALA A 26 6.00 8.54 -11.25
C ALA A 26 5.88 9.81 -12.15
N GLY A 27 5.94 11.03 -11.59
CA GLY A 27 5.81 12.30 -12.35
C GLY A 27 4.44 12.46 -13.06
N PRO A 28 4.21 13.55 -13.83
CA PRO A 28 3.04 13.67 -14.71
C PRO A 28 3.18 12.65 -15.84
N ILE A 29 2.33 11.62 -15.82
CA ILE A 29 2.47 10.45 -16.67
C ILE A 29 1.93 10.77 -18.08
N GLY A 30 2.84 10.90 -19.05
CA GLY A 30 2.50 10.88 -20.48
C GLY A 30 2.10 9.47 -20.97
N PRO A 31 1.58 9.33 -22.21
CA PRO A 31 0.80 8.18 -22.71
C PRO A 31 1.55 6.84 -22.86
N ALA A 32 2.77 6.71 -22.35
CA ALA A 32 3.65 5.56 -22.60
C ALA A 32 3.72 4.53 -21.45
N ARG A 33 2.71 4.44 -20.57
CA ARG A 33 2.75 3.57 -19.36
C ARG A 33 1.96 2.27 -19.43
N LEU A 34 2.14 1.50 -20.51
CA LEU A 34 1.64 0.12 -20.60
C LEU A 34 2.77 -0.88 -20.87
N ARG A 35 3.90 -0.73 -20.17
CA ARG A 35 4.92 -1.78 -20.05
C ARG A 35 5.61 -1.69 -18.68
N SER A 36 5.01 -2.24 -17.63
CA SER A 36 5.74 -2.43 -16.38
C SER A 36 5.12 -3.52 -15.51
N ASN A 37 5.94 -4.48 -15.06
CA ASN A 37 5.61 -5.49 -14.04
C ASN A 37 5.51 -4.87 -12.63
N LEU A 38 5.01 -3.63 -12.52
CA LEU A 38 4.91 -2.94 -11.25
C LEU A 38 3.78 -3.54 -10.39
N PRO A 39 3.99 -3.72 -9.07
CA PRO A 39 2.95 -4.21 -8.16
C PRO A 39 1.67 -3.36 -8.19
N ASN A 40 0.51 -3.98 -7.95
CA ASN A 40 -0.80 -3.32 -7.97
C ASN A 40 -0.88 -2.09 -7.01
N LEU A 41 -0.20 -2.15 -5.85
CA LEU A 41 -0.09 -1.02 -4.92
C LEU A 41 0.67 0.19 -5.52
N ALA A 42 1.62 -0.05 -6.40
CA ALA A 42 2.35 1.00 -7.10
C ALA A 42 1.53 1.62 -8.25
N MET A 43 0.51 0.92 -8.74
CA MET A 43 -0.38 1.35 -9.83
C MET A 43 -1.73 1.89 -9.34
N ILE A 44 -1.87 2.11 -8.03
CA ILE A 44 -3.14 2.46 -7.38
C ILE A 44 -3.79 3.76 -7.90
N THR A 45 -3.02 4.63 -8.56
CA THR A 45 -3.50 5.90 -9.10
C THR A 45 -4.20 5.75 -10.45
N ASP A 46 -3.77 4.79 -11.27
CA ASP A 46 -4.29 4.56 -12.63
C ASP A 46 -5.26 3.36 -12.70
N ASP A 47 -5.67 2.86 -11.54
CA ASP A 47 -6.47 1.64 -11.47
C ASP A 47 -7.96 1.93 -11.65
N ALA A 48 -8.61 1.16 -12.53
CA ALA A 48 -10.03 1.27 -12.84
C ALA A 48 -10.93 1.10 -11.59
N ASP A 49 -10.44 0.44 -10.54
CA ASP A 49 -11.13 0.35 -9.25
C ASP A 49 -11.41 1.71 -8.59
N PHE A 50 -10.73 2.78 -9.03
CA PHE A 50 -10.82 4.13 -8.46
C PHE A 50 -11.35 5.19 -9.43
N ASP A 51 -12.01 4.78 -10.51
CA ASP A 51 -12.64 5.74 -11.41
C ASP A 51 -13.69 6.61 -10.67
N GLY A 52 -13.62 7.92 -10.92
CA GLY A 52 -14.41 8.94 -10.22
C GLY A 52 -14.09 9.13 -8.73
N TRP A 53 -12.94 8.66 -8.24
CA TRP A 53 -12.46 8.95 -6.88
C TRP A 53 -11.69 10.28 -6.83
N PRO A 54 -11.63 10.96 -5.67
CA PRO A 54 -10.82 12.17 -5.53
C PRO A 54 -9.33 11.88 -5.79
N PRO A 55 -8.58 12.86 -6.31
CA PRO A 55 -7.16 12.69 -6.63
C PRO A 55 -6.32 12.40 -5.38
N ILE A 56 -5.20 11.71 -5.57
CA ILE A 56 -4.18 11.54 -4.52
C ILE A 56 -3.53 12.90 -4.27
N GLU A 57 -3.24 13.25 -3.02
CA GLU A 57 -2.41 14.42 -2.77
C GLU A 57 -0.91 14.12 -2.87
N PHE A 58 -0.24 14.85 -3.76
CA PHE A 58 1.21 14.82 -3.87
C PHE A 58 1.84 15.90 -3.00
N ARG A 59 2.56 15.49 -1.95
CA ARG A 59 3.45 16.41 -1.20
C ARG A 59 4.86 16.35 -1.78
N PRO A 60 5.52 17.48 -2.08
CA PRO A 60 6.90 17.49 -2.57
C PRO A 60 7.85 16.89 -1.53
N MET A 61 8.81 16.06 -1.97
CA MET A 61 9.86 15.56 -1.09
C MET A 61 10.88 16.66 -0.82
N ARG A 62 11.18 16.90 0.47
CA ARG A 62 12.17 17.90 0.88
C ARG A 62 13.62 17.45 0.65
N ARG A 63 13.88 16.14 0.47
CA ARG A 63 15.22 15.53 0.29
C ARG A 63 15.13 14.26 -0.56
N ALA A 64 16.19 13.95 -1.31
CA ALA A 64 16.32 12.67 -2.02
C ALA A 64 16.49 11.50 -1.02
N LEU A 65 15.89 10.33 -1.32
CA LEU A 65 16.09 9.11 -0.55
C LEU A 65 17.44 8.46 -0.90
N SER A 66 18.02 7.72 0.05
CA SER A 66 19.17 6.86 -0.25
C SER A 66 18.74 5.68 -1.15
N PRO A 67 19.66 5.14 -1.98
CA PRO A 67 19.38 3.94 -2.77
C PRO A 67 18.86 2.76 -1.92
N THR A 68 19.43 2.57 -0.72
CA THR A 68 18.98 1.52 0.21
C THR A 68 17.51 1.71 0.61
N ARG A 69 17.08 2.95 0.87
CA ARG A 69 15.67 3.23 1.22
C ARG A 69 14.76 3.05 0.00
N VAL A 70 15.22 3.39 -1.21
CA VAL A 70 14.47 3.10 -2.44
C VAL A 70 14.22 1.59 -2.58
N SER A 71 15.26 0.77 -2.46
CA SER A 71 15.12 -0.69 -2.57
C SER A 71 14.26 -1.31 -1.47
N GLN A 72 14.22 -0.72 -0.28
CA GLN A 72 13.28 -1.06 0.79
C GLN A 72 11.83 -0.82 0.39
N LEU A 73 11.52 0.38 -0.12
CA LEU A 73 10.17 0.75 -0.53
C LEU A 73 9.69 -0.07 -1.73
N GLU A 74 10.58 -0.38 -2.69
CA GLU A 74 10.27 -1.28 -3.81
C GLU A 74 9.85 -2.68 -3.33
N ARG A 75 10.56 -3.22 -2.33
CA ARG A 75 10.19 -4.50 -1.70
C ARG A 75 8.88 -4.40 -0.93
N ALA A 76 8.64 -3.30 -0.22
CA ALA A 76 7.37 -3.08 0.47
C ALA A 76 6.17 -3.11 -0.50
N LEU A 77 6.30 -2.56 -1.71
CA LEU A 77 5.25 -2.58 -2.73
C LEU A 77 4.88 -4.01 -3.18
N SER A 78 5.82 -4.97 -3.10
CA SER A 78 5.56 -6.36 -3.53
C SER A 78 4.92 -7.23 -2.44
N TRP A 79 4.92 -6.79 -1.17
CA TRP A 79 4.39 -7.58 -0.04
C TRP A 79 2.94 -8.04 -0.22
N GLN A 80 2.08 -7.21 -0.80
CA GLN A 80 0.70 -7.62 -1.10
C GLN A 80 0.66 -8.83 -2.03
N MET A 81 1.51 -8.86 -3.08
CA MET A 81 1.54 -9.98 -4.01
C MET A 81 2.15 -11.23 -3.38
N THR A 82 3.14 -11.05 -2.51
CA THR A 82 3.85 -12.16 -1.86
C THR A 82 3.01 -12.82 -0.78
N TYR A 83 2.47 -12.03 0.15
CA TYR A 83 1.87 -12.55 1.39
C TYR A 83 0.34 -12.65 1.35
N LEU A 84 -0.33 -11.99 0.41
CA LEU A 84 -1.79 -12.03 0.28
C LEU A 84 -2.26 -12.77 -0.99
N LYS A 85 -1.38 -13.57 -1.61
CA LYS A 85 -1.66 -14.32 -2.86
C LYS A 85 -2.92 -15.18 -2.76
N ASP A 86 -3.17 -15.79 -1.60
CA ASP A 86 -4.30 -16.69 -1.36
C ASP A 86 -5.52 -15.95 -0.75
N GLN A 87 -5.44 -14.63 -0.61
CA GLN A 87 -6.45 -13.79 0.04
C GLN A 87 -6.83 -12.57 -0.81
N PRO A 88 -7.39 -12.76 -2.01
CA PRO A 88 -7.68 -11.68 -2.96
C PRO A 88 -8.64 -10.63 -2.39
N GLY A 89 -9.60 -11.05 -1.54
CA GLY A 89 -10.50 -10.13 -0.85
C GLY A 89 -9.78 -9.20 0.13
N ALA A 90 -8.87 -9.74 0.93
CA ALA A 90 -8.08 -8.97 1.88
C ALA A 90 -7.11 -8.00 1.17
N ALA A 91 -6.47 -8.48 0.08
CA ALA A 91 -5.64 -7.66 -0.78
C ALA A 91 -6.40 -6.47 -1.40
N ARG A 92 -7.63 -6.71 -1.90
CA ARG A 92 -8.47 -5.63 -2.47
C ARG A 92 -8.85 -4.59 -1.43
N VAL A 93 -9.23 -5.03 -0.23
CA VAL A 93 -9.56 -4.15 0.89
C VAL A 93 -8.34 -3.31 1.32
N LEU A 94 -7.17 -3.94 1.46
CA LEU A 94 -5.92 -3.26 1.81
C LEU A 94 -5.58 -2.16 0.80
N LYS A 95 -5.67 -2.47 -0.50
CA LYS A 95 -5.48 -1.49 -1.57
C LYS A 95 -6.42 -0.29 -1.41
N HIS A 96 -7.71 -0.50 -1.19
CA HIS A 96 -8.65 0.60 -0.97
C HIS A 96 -8.32 1.44 0.27
N TRP A 97 -7.93 0.80 1.36
CA TRP A 97 -7.51 1.49 2.56
C TRP A 97 -6.27 2.38 2.33
N VAL A 98 -5.25 1.85 1.62
CA VAL A 98 -4.06 2.63 1.24
C VAL A 98 -4.45 3.83 0.38
N ARG A 99 -5.30 3.64 -0.64
CA ARG A 99 -5.75 4.73 -1.51
C ARG A 99 -6.38 5.86 -0.70
N VAL A 100 -7.33 5.52 0.17
CA VAL A 100 -8.02 6.49 1.03
C VAL A 100 -7.05 7.25 1.91
N LYS A 101 -6.06 6.58 2.51
CA LYS A 101 -5.07 7.24 3.38
C LYS A 101 -4.21 8.28 2.66
N LEU A 102 -4.11 8.19 1.33
CA LEU A 102 -3.39 9.13 0.49
C LEU A 102 -4.31 10.19 -0.15
N THR A 103 -5.63 10.06 0.02
CA THR A 103 -6.66 10.99 -0.49
C THR A 103 -7.11 11.92 0.63
N LYS A 104 -7.10 13.24 0.41
CA LYS A 104 -7.79 14.15 1.34
C LYS A 104 -9.30 14.16 1.08
N GLY A 105 -10.08 14.28 2.15
CA GLY A 105 -11.54 14.42 2.06
C GLY A 105 -12.30 13.12 1.81
N MET A 106 -11.63 11.97 1.80
CA MET A 106 -12.26 10.67 1.74
C MET A 106 -11.84 9.81 2.94
N THR A 107 -12.81 9.16 3.57
CA THR A 107 -12.59 8.20 4.67
C THR A 107 -12.74 6.77 4.18
N PHE A 108 -12.25 5.82 4.99
CA PHE A 108 -12.34 4.41 4.62
C PHE A 108 -13.77 3.88 4.69
N ASP A 109 -14.57 4.46 5.60
CA ASP A 109 -16.01 4.23 5.69
C ASP A 109 -16.72 4.65 4.40
N GLN A 110 -16.42 5.85 3.87
CA GLN A 110 -16.98 6.31 2.60
C GLN A 110 -16.55 5.42 1.42
N ALA A 111 -15.32 4.92 1.43
CA ALA A 111 -14.86 3.93 0.46
C ALA A 111 -15.64 2.60 0.57
N CYS A 112 -15.92 2.14 1.79
CA CYS A 112 -16.74 0.93 2.00
C CYS A 112 -18.15 1.14 1.47
N ASP A 113 -18.78 2.28 1.77
CA ASP A 113 -20.14 2.60 1.31
C ASP A 113 -20.21 2.64 -0.23
N ARG A 114 -19.24 3.30 -0.89
CA ARG A 114 -19.14 3.36 -2.36
C ARG A 114 -18.93 1.98 -2.99
N ARG A 115 -18.30 1.05 -2.28
CA ARG A 115 -18.09 -0.34 -2.72
C ARG A 115 -19.22 -1.30 -2.32
N GLY A 116 -20.20 -0.84 -1.55
CA GLY A 116 -21.24 -1.70 -1.00
C GLY A 116 -20.71 -2.71 0.02
N TRP A 117 -19.58 -2.43 0.67
CA TRP A 117 -18.99 -3.32 1.67
C TRP A 117 -19.55 -3.03 3.06
N ALA A 118 -19.89 -4.09 3.80
CA ALA A 118 -20.15 -3.98 5.22
C ALA A 118 -18.87 -3.50 5.95
N ARG A 119 -18.94 -2.32 6.57
CA ARG A 119 -17.77 -1.69 7.23
C ARG A 119 -17.07 -2.63 8.22
N PRO A 120 -17.75 -3.31 9.17
CA PRO A 120 -17.06 -4.20 10.11
C PRO A 120 -16.26 -5.31 9.41
N THR A 121 -16.83 -5.87 8.33
CA THR A 121 -16.15 -6.87 7.51
C THR A 121 -14.93 -6.29 6.80
N ALA A 122 -15.02 -5.09 6.24
CA ALA A 122 -13.90 -4.43 5.57
C ALA A 122 -12.76 -4.11 6.55
N TYR A 123 -13.06 -3.58 7.74
CA TYR A 123 -12.04 -3.34 8.77
C TYR A 123 -11.35 -4.64 9.20
N ARG A 124 -12.12 -5.71 9.44
CA ARG A 124 -11.55 -7.03 9.77
C ARG A 124 -10.64 -7.57 8.67
N ARG A 125 -11.05 -7.45 7.40
CA ARG A 125 -10.24 -7.88 6.24
C ARG A 125 -8.97 -7.07 6.07
N ARG A 126 -9.00 -5.76 6.35
CA ARG A 126 -7.79 -4.92 6.39
C ARG A 126 -6.83 -5.39 7.48
N ASP A 127 -7.35 -5.61 8.68
CA ASP A 127 -6.52 -6.00 9.83
C ASP A 127 -5.92 -7.40 9.63
N GLU A 128 -6.69 -8.32 9.05
CA GLU A 128 -6.22 -9.62 8.59
C GLU A 128 -5.08 -9.44 7.57
N ALA A 129 -5.28 -8.63 6.52
CA ALA A 129 -4.24 -8.39 5.51
C ALA A 129 -2.92 -7.86 6.11
N LEU A 130 -3.00 -6.86 6.99
CA LEU A 130 -1.82 -6.29 7.65
C LEU A 130 -1.14 -7.29 8.59
N ARG A 131 -1.92 -8.13 9.28
CA ARG A 131 -1.40 -9.21 10.13
C ARG A 131 -0.68 -10.27 9.32
N GLU A 132 -1.26 -10.74 8.21
CA GLU A 132 -0.67 -11.78 7.39
C GLU A 132 0.65 -11.33 6.77
N ILE A 133 0.75 -10.07 6.33
CA ILE A 133 2.02 -9.49 5.89
C ILE A 133 3.02 -9.45 7.05
N ALA A 134 2.63 -8.96 8.23
CA ALA A 134 3.51 -8.89 9.39
C ALA A 134 4.06 -10.26 9.81
N VAL A 135 3.20 -11.28 9.83
CA VAL A 135 3.58 -12.68 10.11
C VAL A 135 4.51 -13.20 9.01
N GLY A 136 4.17 -12.97 7.74
CA GLY A 136 4.99 -13.40 6.60
C GLY A 136 6.39 -12.80 6.60
N LEU A 137 6.53 -11.52 6.92
CA LEU A 137 7.82 -10.85 7.07
C LEU A 137 8.62 -11.42 8.25
N THR A 138 7.95 -11.64 9.39
CA THR A 138 8.58 -12.23 10.57
C THR A 138 9.09 -13.64 10.31
N MET A 139 8.28 -14.48 9.65
CA MET A 139 8.66 -15.85 9.28
C MET A 139 9.77 -15.91 8.23
N ALA A 140 9.86 -14.89 7.38
CA ALA A 140 10.95 -14.74 6.41
C ALA A 140 12.25 -14.19 7.03
N GLY A 141 12.27 -13.89 8.34
CA GLY A 141 13.43 -13.31 9.02
C GLY A 141 13.76 -11.88 8.58
N ILE A 142 12.78 -11.17 8.03
CA ILE A 142 12.97 -9.83 7.50
C ILE A 142 12.92 -8.81 8.64
N GLU A 143 14.05 -8.21 8.97
CA GLU A 143 14.17 -7.19 10.01
C GLU A 143 13.72 -5.80 9.54
N ARG A 144 13.13 -5.02 10.45
CA ARG A 144 12.78 -3.62 10.18
C ARG A 144 14.03 -2.81 9.83
N GLY A 145 13.94 -1.96 8.80
CA GLY A 145 15.10 -1.19 8.30
C GLY A 145 16.15 -2.00 7.53
N ARG A 146 15.97 -3.33 7.36
CA ARG A 146 16.79 -4.19 6.48
C ARG A 146 15.96 -5.02 5.49
N HIS A 147 14.64 -4.90 5.57
CA HIS A 147 13.66 -5.40 4.61
C HIS A 147 13.87 -4.91 3.20
#